data_AF-A0A947B0I2-F1
#
_entry.id   AF-A0A947B0I2-F1
#
_cell.length_a   1.000
_cell.length_b   1.000
_cell.length_c   1.000
_cell.angle_alpha   90.00
_cell.angle_beta   90.00
_cell.angle_gamma   90.00
#
_symmetry.space_group_name_H-M   'P 1'
#
loop_
_entity.id
_entity.type
_entity.pdbx_description
1 polymer ?
#
loop_
_entity_poly.entity_id
_entity_poly.type
_entity_poly.pdbx_seq_one_letter_code
_entity_poly.pdbx_strand_id
1 'polypeptide(L)' 'MAPDGKVFVHGELWNATSEDIVPEGSRVEVIGVENLWLKVRKIGDTKQ' A
#
# COMPACT_ATOMS: atom_id res chain seq x y z
N MET A 1 4.63 -14.70 -3.09
CA MET A 1 4.31 -13.86 -1.92
C MET A 1 3.28 -12.86 -2.39
N ALA A 2 2.14 -12.80 -1.70
CA ALA A 2 0.96 -12.04 -2.10
C ALA A 2 1.29 -10.54 -2.22
N PRO A 3 1.14 -9.91 -3.40
CA PRO A 3 1.21 -8.45 -3.49
C PRO A 3 0.00 -7.80 -2.83
N ASP A 4 -1.05 -8.57 -2.50
CA ASP A 4 -2.27 -8.13 -1.88
C ASP A 4 -2.19 -8.03 -0.35
N GLY A 5 -2.83 -6.99 0.18
CA GLY A 5 -2.96 -6.73 1.60
C GLY A 5 -4.04 -5.70 1.88
N LYS A 6 -4.04 -5.16 3.10
CA LYS A 6 -4.96 -4.09 3.51
C LYS A 6 -4.22 -2.94 4.14
N VAL A 7 -4.72 -1.73 3.91
CA VAL A 7 -4.21 -0.49 4.51
C VAL A 7 -5.34 0.27 5.17
N PHE A 8 -5.02 0.98 6.25
CA PHE A 8 -5.98 1.81 6.97
C PHE A 8 -5.79 3.27 6.58
N VAL A 9 -6.81 3.88 5.97
CA VAL A 9 -6.78 5.24 5.44
C VAL A 9 -8.02 5.98 5.94
N HIS A 10 -7.81 7.10 6.64
CA HIS A 10 -8.88 7.99 7.13
C HIS A 10 -10.05 7.32 7.89
N GLY A 11 -9.80 6.20 8.59
CA GLY A 11 -10.84 5.48 9.31
C GLY A 11 -11.35 4.22 8.61
N GLU A 12 -10.88 3.94 7.40
CA GLU A 12 -11.38 2.86 6.56
C GLU A 12 -10.29 1.86 6.20
N LEU A 13 -10.66 0.58 6.13
CA LEU A 13 -9.77 -0.49 5.71
C LEU A 13 -9.95 -0.76 4.21
N TRP A 14 -8.91 -0.51 3.43
CA TRP A 14 -8.90 -0.63 1.98
C TRP A 14 -8.04 -1.82 1.53
N ASN A 15 -8.42 -2.45 0.42
CA ASN A 15 -7.54 -3.42 -0.25
C ASN A 15 -6.41 -2.67 -0.95
N ALA A 16 -5.20 -3.20 -0.87
CA ALA A 16 -4.03 -2.57 -1.47
C ALA A 16 -3.05 -3.56 -2.07
N THR A 17 -2.28 -3.09 -3.04
CA THR A 17 -1.15 -3.82 -3.61
C THR A 17 0.16 -3.05 -3.53
N SER A 18 1.27 -3.77 -3.39
CA SER A 18 2.64 -3.24 -3.34
C SER A 18 3.59 -4.12 -4.14
N GLU A 19 4.58 -3.53 -4.79
CA GLU A 19 5.68 -4.24 -5.45
C GLU A 19 6.73 -4.73 -4.45
N ASP A 20 6.86 -4.04 -3.32
CA ASP A 20 7.78 -4.36 -2.23
C ASP A 20 7.09 -5.10 -1.09
N ILE A 21 7.88 -5.87 -0.32
CA ILE A 21 7.41 -6.45 0.95
C ILE A 21 7.21 -5.34 1.96
N VAL A 22 5.97 -5.21 2.43
CA VAL A 22 5.57 -4.26 3.47
C VAL A 22 5.16 -5.05 4.72
N PRO A 23 5.95 -5.05 5.80
CA PRO A 23 5.55 -5.65 7.07
C PRO A 23 4.30 -4.98 7.66
N GLU A 24 3.48 -5.74 8.39
CA GLU A 24 2.32 -5.20 9.11
C GLU A 24 2.71 -4.03 10.03
N GLY A 25 1.86 -3.01 10.09
CA GLY A 25 2.10 -1.80 10.88
C GLY A 25 3.04 -0.78 10.22
N SER A 26 3.66 -1.11 9.09
CA SER A 26 4.46 -0.16 8.33
C SER A 26 3.60 0.96 7.75
N ARG A 27 4.12 2.19 7.76
CA ARG A 27 3.51 3.30 7.03
C ARG A 27 3.84 3.19 5.53
N VAL A 28 2.85 3.47 4.71
CA VAL A 28 2.95 3.44 3.24
C VAL A 28 2.40 4.73 2.66
N GLU A 29 2.84 5.04 1.44
CA GLU A 29 2.30 6.12 0.63
C GLU A 29 1.37 5.53 -0.44
N VAL A 30 0.17 6.11 -0.58
CA VAL A 30 -0.75 5.77 -1.68
C VAL A 30 -0.27 6.48 -2.94
N ILE A 31 0.03 5.70 -3.98
CA ILE A 31 0.58 6.21 -5.26
C ILE A 31 -0.40 6.08 -6.43
N GLY A 32 -1.55 5.43 -6.21
CA GLY A 32 -2.59 5.31 -7.22
C GLY A 32 -3.79 4.51 -6.75
N VAL A 33 -4.83 4.53 -7.57
CA VAL A 33 -6.06 3.76 -7.36
C VAL A 33 -6.37 3.01 -8.64
N GLU A 34 -6.67 1.71 -8.52
CA GLU A 34 -7.10 0.86 -9.62
C GLU A 34 -8.34 0.09 -9.17
N ASN A 35 -9.50 0.40 -9.76
CA ASN A 35 -10.81 -0.07 -9.28
C ASN A 35 -11.02 0.26 -7.79
N LEU A 36 -11.24 -0.75 -6.96
CA LEU A 36 -11.41 -0.62 -5.50
C LEU A 36 -10.15 -1.05 -4.73
N TRP A 37 -8.98 -0.91 -5.36
CA TRP A 37 -7.68 -1.23 -4.78
C TRP A 37 -6.75 -0.02 -4.81
N LEU A 38 -5.98 0.15 -3.74
CA LEU A 38 -4.95 1.18 -3.63
C LEU A 38 -3.59 0.59 -4.04
N LYS A 39 -2.86 1.27 -4.91
CA LYS A 39 -1.43 0.97 -5.12
C LYS A 39 -0.64 1.75 -4.08
N VAL A 40 0.22 1.07 -3.34
CA VAL A 40 1.01 1.68 -2.27
C VAL A 40 2.49 1.33 -2.40
N ARG A 41 3.35 2.19 -1.86
CA ARG A 41 4.78 1.93 -1.72
C ARG A 41 5.27 2.22 -0.30
N LYS A 42 6.40 1.62 0.07
CA LYS A 42 7.06 1.88 1.35
C LYS A 42 7.55 3.33 1.42
N ILE A 43 7.31 4.01 2.54
CA ILE A 43 7.87 5.36 2.75
C ILE A 43 9.39 5.25 2.88
N GLY A 44 10.10 5.98 2.03
CA GLY A 44 11.57 5.89 1.91
C GLY A 44 12.03 5.19 0.63
N ASP A 45 11.13 4.50 -0.08
CA ASP A 45 11.40 3.99 -1.42
C ASP A 45 11.27 5.13 -2.44
N THR A 46 12.28 6.01 -2.45
CA THR A 46 12.41 7.03 -3.48
C THR A 46 13.10 6.39 -4.67
N LYS A 47 12.36 5.63 -5.48
CA LYS A 47 12.82 5.39 -6.86
C LYS A 47 12.76 6.74 -7.58
N GLN A 48 13.91 7.40 -7.63
CA GLN A 48 14.20 8.55 -8.50
C GLN A 48 14.21 8.09 -9.97
#